data_AF-A0A090TD61-F1
#
_entry.id   AF-A0A090TD61-F1
#
_cell.length_a   1.000
_cell.length_b   1.000
_cell.length_c   1.000
_cell.angle_alpha   90.00
_cell.angle_beta   90.00
_cell.angle_gamma   90.00
#
_symmetry.space_group_name_H-M   'P 1'
#
loop_
_entity.id
_entity.type
_entity.pdbx_description
1 polymer ?
#
loop_
_entity_poly.entity_id
_entity_poly.type
_entity_poly.pdbx_seq_one_letter_code
_entity_poly.pdbx_strand_id
1 'polypeptide(L)'
;MSAAVIRALDGDMNGRLLPRHVVKGDTEENRTAGQDELTRCAEMGVEANVVLRMEDMARSDNVVFSATGITKGDLLEGITRQGNIATTETLLIRGRCRTIRRIKSTHYLERKDPEIRDIIL
;
A
#
# COMPACT_ATOMS: atom_id res chain seq x y z
N MET A 1 -4.98 1.83 -1.37
CA MET A 1 -4.31 0.50 -1.40
C MET A 1 -5.11 -0.55 -0.65
N SER A 2 -5.42 -0.32 0.64
CA SER A 2 -6.16 -1.28 1.48
C SER A 2 -7.49 -1.72 0.88
N ALA A 3 -8.29 -0.80 0.33
CA ALA A 3 -9.58 -1.15 -0.32
C ALA A 3 -9.43 -2.22 -1.43
N ALA A 4 -8.31 -2.20 -2.17
CA ALA A 4 -8.07 -3.13 -3.25
C ALA A 4 -7.78 -4.55 -2.74
N VAL A 5 -7.01 -4.70 -1.66
CA VAL A 5 -6.75 -6.00 -1.04
C VAL A 5 -7.94 -6.52 -0.23
N ILE A 6 -8.66 -5.64 0.46
CA ILE A 6 -9.89 -6.01 1.19
C ILE A 6 -10.94 -6.53 0.20
N ARG A 7 -11.13 -5.85 -0.94
CA ARG A 7 -12.00 -6.34 -2.02
C ARG A 7 -11.55 -7.71 -2.55
N ALA A 8 -10.25 -7.87 -2.80
CA ALA A 8 -9.70 -9.14 -3.29
C ALA A 8 -9.86 -10.29 -2.28
N LEU A 9 -10.02 -9.99 -1.00
CA LEU A 9 -10.25 -10.92 0.10
C LEU A 9 -11.74 -11.04 0.50
N ASP A 10 -12.65 -10.41 -0.26
CA ASP A 10 -14.10 -10.44 0.01
C ASP A 10 -14.48 -9.83 1.39
N GLY A 11 -13.72 -8.82 1.82
CA GLY A 11 -13.98 -8.08 3.06
C GLY A 11 -14.77 -6.80 2.85
N ASP A 12 -14.81 -5.95 3.88
CA ASP A 12 -15.52 -4.66 3.87
C ASP A 12 -14.59 -3.53 4.34
N MET A 13 -14.70 -2.37 3.69
CA MET A 13 -13.95 -1.16 4.02
C MET A 13 -14.73 0.09 3.63
N ASN A 14 -14.76 1.07 4.52
CA ASN A 14 -15.22 2.42 4.22
C ASN A 14 -14.09 3.43 4.44
N GLY A 15 -14.08 4.50 3.67
CA GLY A 15 -13.14 5.61 3.76
C GLY A 15 -13.86 6.96 3.81
N ARG A 16 -13.15 7.99 4.23
CA ARG A 16 -13.60 9.39 4.14
C ARG A 16 -12.38 10.28 3.95
N LEU A 17 -12.43 11.15 2.95
CA LEU A 17 -11.41 12.18 2.76
C LEU A 17 -11.69 13.32 3.73
N LEU A 18 -10.72 13.60 4.61
CA LEU A 18 -10.81 14.68 5.59
C LEU A 18 -9.69 15.69 5.31
N PRO A 19 -10.02 16.98 5.09
CA PRO A 19 -9.02 18.01 4.91
C PRO A 19 -8.12 18.17 6.14
N ARG A 20 -6.88 18.56 5.92
CA ARG A 20 -5.84 18.63 6.95
C ARG A 20 -6.25 19.42 8.19
N HIS A 21 -6.86 20.61 8.03
CA HIS A 21 -7.29 21.44 9.15
C HIS A 21 -8.34 20.76 10.05
N VAL A 22 -9.10 19.79 9.53
CA VAL A 22 -10.08 19.01 10.31
C VAL A 22 -9.38 18.00 11.22
N VAL A 23 -8.22 17.48 10.84
CA VAL A 23 -7.56 16.35 11.53
C VAL A 23 -6.21 16.68 12.17
N LYS A 24 -5.59 17.82 11.82
CA LYS A 24 -4.29 18.28 12.35
C LYS A 24 -4.38 19.60 13.13
N GLY A 25 -5.59 20.09 13.37
CA GLY A 25 -5.84 21.35 14.08
C GLY A 25 -5.86 22.56 13.15
N ASP A 26 -6.48 23.62 13.63
CA ASP A 26 -6.95 24.74 12.82
C ASP A 26 -5.94 25.90 12.76
N THR A 27 -4.71 25.61 12.33
CA THR A 27 -3.67 26.61 12.08
C THR A 27 -3.80 27.19 10.67
N GLU A 28 -3.24 28.38 10.45
CA GLU A 28 -3.22 29.01 9.12
C GLU A 28 -2.57 28.10 8.05
N GLU A 29 -1.45 27.47 8.39
CA GLU A 29 -0.78 26.49 7.52
C GLU A 29 -1.69 25.32 7.15
N ASN A 30 -2.40 24.74 8.13
CA ASN A 30 -3.30 23.61 7.88
C ASN A 30 -4.56 24.03 7.12
N ARG A 31 -5.05 25.27 7.29
CA ARG A 31 -6.17 25.82 6.52
C ARG A 31 -5.80 25.97 5.06
N THR A 32 -4.63 26.55 4.77
CA THR A 32 -4.12 26.67 3.40
C THR A 32 -3.97 25.30 2.75
N ALA A 33 -3.27 24.36 3.40
CA ALA A 33 -3.10 23.01 2.88
C ALA A 33 -4.44 22.27 2.69
N GLY A 34 -5.39 22.43 3.63
CA GLY A 34 -6.71 21.81 3.49
C GLY A 34 -7.57 22.44 2.40
N GLN A 35 -7.41 23.73 2.11
CA GLN A 35 -8.06 24.37 0.97
C GLN A 35 -7.49 23.87 -0.36
N ASP A 36 -6.18 23.64 -0.44
CA ASP A 36 -5.52 23.05 -1.60
C ASP A 36 -6.02 21.60 -1.82
N GLU A 37 -6.13 20.80 -0.75
CA GLU A 37 -6.69 19.45 -0.80
C GLU A 37 -8.14 19.44 -1.31
N LEU A 38 -8.98 20.35 -0.82
CA LEU A 38 -10.39 20.49 -1.26
C LEU A 38 -10.50 20.90 -2.73
N THR A 39 -9.68 21.86 -3.16
CA THR A 39 -9.62 22.32 -4.55
C THR A 39 -9.23 21.16 -5.47
N ARG A 40 -8.21 20.39 -5.09
CA ARG A 40 -7.76 19.21 -5.82
C ARG A 40 -8.85 18.14 -5.90
N CYS A 41 -9.60 17.91 -4.84
CA CYS A 41 -10.73 16.98 -4.84
C CYS A 41 -11.77 17.40 -5.89
N ALA A 42 -12.15 18.68 -5.92
CA ALA A 42 -13.10 19.20 -6.90
C ALA A 42 -12.60 19.06 -8.35
N GLU A 43 -11.34 19.38 -8.62
CA GLU A 43 -10.70 19.20 -9.94
C GLU A 43 -10.72 17.74 -10.41
N MET A 44 -10.57 16.80 -9.47
CA MET A 44 -10.59 15.36 -9.76
C MET A 44 -12.01 14.78 -9.81
N GLY A 45 -13.05 15.59 -9.59
CA GLY A 45 -14.44 15.15 -9.53
C GLY A 45 -14.74 14.25 -8.32
N VAL A 46 -14.01 14.43 -7.22
CA VAL A 46 -14.17 13.68 -5.97
C VAL A 46 -14.74 14.60 -4.91
N GLU A 47 -15.79 14.16 -4.22
CA GLU A 47 -16.36 14.90 -3.09
C GLU A 47 -15.59 14.55 -1.80
N ALA A 48 -15.16 15.57 -1.05
CA ALA A 48 -14.54 15.38 0.26
C ALA A 48 -15.60 15.28 1.35
N ASN A 49 -15.21 14.76 2.53
CA ASN A 49 -16.08 14.62 3.71
C ASN A 49 -17.32 13.71 3.54
N VAL A 50 -17.37 12.91 2.47
CA VAL A 50 -18.39 11.87 2.26
C VAL A 50 -17.84 10.48 2.57
N VAL A 51 -18.74 9.54 2.89
CA VAL A 51 -18.36 8.13 3.03
C VAL A 51 -18.15 7.53 1.66
N LEU A 52 -16.94 7.05 1.41
CA LEU A 52 -16.55 6.27 0.25
C LEU A 52 -16.66 4.79 0.63
N ARG A 53 -17.51 4.05 -0.08
CA ARG A 53 -17.59 2.60 0.06
C ARG A 53 -16.37 1.94 -0.58
N MET A 54 -16.13 0.67 -0.26
CA MET A 54 -15.03 -0.09 -0.85
C MET A 54 -15.07 -0.06 -2.38
N GLU A 55 -16.26 -0.16 -2.96
CA GLU A 55 -16.49 -0.16 -4.41
C GLU A 55 -16.14 1.18 -5.05
N ASP A 56 -16.29 2.29 -4.34
CA ASP A 56 -15.94 3.64 -4.82
C ASP A 56 -14.42 3.78 -4.97
N MET A 57 -13.67 3.13 -4.07
CA MET A 57 -12.20 3.14 -3.99
C MET A 57 -11.53 2.05 -4.84
N ALA A 58 -12.14 0.89 -4.97
CA ALA A 58 -11.66 -0.26 -5.75
C ALA A 58 -12.80 -0.83 -6.59
N ARG A 59 -12.90 -0.35 -7.84
CA ARG A 59 -14.06 -0.55 -8.72
C ARG A 59 -14.10 -1.90 -9.46
N SER A 60 -13.10 -2.75 -9.28
CA SER A 60 -12.98 -4.02 -10.02
C SER A 60 -12.37 -5.13 -9.16
N ASP A 61 -12.77 -6.37 -9.41
CA ASP A 61 -12.15 -7.57 -8.82
C ASP A 61 -10.85 -7.98 -9.55
N ASN A 62 -10.55 -7.36 -10.69
CA ASN A 62 -9.32 -7.55 -11.44
C ASN A 62 -8.16 -6.77 -10.79
N VAL A 63 -7.86 -7.13 -9.55
CA VAL A 63 -6.80 -6.53 -8.73
C VAL A 63 -5.71 -7.57 -8.47
N VAL A 64 -4.46 -7.12 -8.54
CA VAL A 64 -3.30 -7.85 -8.02
C VAL A 64 -2.69 -7.02 -6.91
N PHE A 65 -2.54 -7.62 -5.73
CA PHE A 65 -1.88 -7.02 -4.58
C PHE A 65 -0.62 -7.80 -4.26
N SER A 66 0.49 -7.09 -4.04
CA SER A 66 1.77 -7.68 -3.64
C SER A 66 2.37 -6.83 -2.52
N ALA A 67 2.75 -7.47 -1.42
CA ALA A 67 3.44 -6.83 -0.31
C ALA A 67 4.61 -7.70 0.17
N THR A 68 5.78 -7.10 0.33
CA THR A 68 6.99 -7.75 0.86
C THR A 68 7.35 -7.11 2.19
N GLY A 69 7.59 -7.92 3.22
CA GLY A 69 7.94 -7.43 4.55
C GLY A 69 9.36 -6.84 4.56
N ILE A 70 9.49 -5.58 4.97
CA ILE A 70 10.81 -4.94 5.17
C ILE A 70 11.33 -5.31 6.57
N THR A 71 10.56 -4.99 7.60
CA THR A 71 10.76 -5.42 8.98
C THR A 71 9.72 -6.47 9.35
N LYS A 72 9.97 -7.24 10.41
CA LYS A 72 8.99 -8.20 10.92
C LYS A 72 7.73 -7.48 11.37
N GLY A 73 6.59 -7.88 10.81
CA GLY A 73 5.26 -7.46 11.25
C GLY A 73 4.35 -8.66 11.45
N ASP A 74 3.10 -8.41 11.82
CA ASP A 74 2.14 -9.47 12.12
C ASP A 74 1.82 -10.35 10.90
N LEU A 75 1.83 -9.75 9.70
CA LEU A 75 1.44 -10.42 8.47
C LEU A 75 2.62 -11.06 7.74
N LEU A 76 3.80 -10.44 7.76
CA LEU A 76 4.94 -10.82 6.94
C LEU A 76 6.23 -10.79 7.75
N GLU A 77 7.07 -11.80 7.52
CA GLU A 77 8.45 -11.76 7.98
C GLU A 77 9.23 -10.65 7.27
N GLY A 78 10.14 -10.01 8.02
CA GLY A 78 11.02 -8.98 7.48
C GLY A 78 12.16 -9.57 6.65
N ILE A 79 12.89 -8.68 5.96
CA ILE A 79 14.12 -9.06 5.27
C ILE A 79 15.14 -9.49 6.31
N THR A 80 15.75 -10.66 6.11
CA THR A 80 16.93 -11.09 6.89
C THR A 80 18.12 -11.25 5.97
N ARG A 81 19.32 -10.98 6.48
CA ARG A 81 20.59 -11.17 5.76
C ARG A 81 21.57 -11.95 6.62
N GLN A 82 22.16 -12.98 6.04
CA GLN A 82 23.26 -13.76 6.62
C GLN A 82 24.37 -13.85 5.57
N GLY A 83 25.43 -13.06 5.75
CA GLY A 83 26.49 -12.93 4.75
C GLY A 83 25.94 -12.46 3.38
N ASN A 84 26.22 -13.26 2.34
CA ASN A 84 25.78 -13.01 0.96
C ASN A 84 24.39 -13.59 0.64
N ILE A 85 23.62 -14.01 1.64
CA ILE A 85 22.27 -14.55 1.46
C ILE A 85 21.28 -13.61 2.14
N ALA A 86 20.25 -13.18 1.41
CA ALA A 86 19.10 -12.49 1.97
C ALA A 86 17.83 -13.31 1.79
N THR A 87 16.88 -13.21 2.72
CA THR A 87 15.56 -13.82 2.58
C THR A 87 14.45 -12.78 2.69
N THR A 88 13.34 -13.03 1.99
CA THR A 88 12.17 -12.14 1.97
C THR A 88 10.89 -12.97 2.01
N GLU A 89 9.84 -12.47 2.66
CA GLU A 89 8.49 -13.02 2.53
C GLU A 89 7.57 -12.02 1.80
N THR A 90 6.87 -12.49 0.77
CA THR A 90 5.93 -11.71 -0.03
C THR A 90 4.54 -12.33 -0.01
N LEU A 91 3.51 -11.54 0.27
CA LEU A 91 2.11 -11.91 0.10
C LEU A 91 1.62 -11.41 -1.26
N LEU A 92 1.21 -12.34 -2.13
CA LEU A 92 0.63 -12.05 -3.44
C LEU A 92 -0.83 -12.52 -3.49
N ILE A 93 -1.74 -11.61 -3.77
CA ILE A 93 -3.18 -11.86 -3.85
C ILE A 93 -3.70 -11.45 -5.23
N ARG A 94 -4.51 -12.30 -5.85
CA ARG A 94 -5.23 -11.98 -7.09
C ARG A 94 -6.74 -12.06 -6.84
N GLY A 95 -7.44 -10.93 -6.96
CA GLY A 95 -8.87 -10.83 -6.67
C GLY A 95 -9.71 -11.76 -7.56
N ARG A 96 -9.53 -11.68 -8.89
CA ARG A 96 -10.30 -12.47 -9.87
C ARG A 96 -10.34 -13.96 -9.60
N CYS A 97 -9.20 -14.56 -9.22
CA CYS A 97 -9.10 -16.00 -8.98
C CYS A 97 -9.02 -16.36 -7.49
N ARG A 98 -9.19 -15.38 -6.60
CA ARG A 98 -9.07 -15.50 -5.13
C ARG A 98 -7.84 -16.28 -4.67
N THR A 99 -6.75 -16.23 -5.43
CA THR A 99 -5.53 -16.98 -5.07
C THR A 99 -4.66 -16.13 -4.17
N ILE A 100 -4.28 -16.71 -3.02
CA ILE A 100 -3.36 -16.13 -2.05
C ILE A 100 -2.07 -16.95 -2.08
N ARG A 101 -0.92 -16.29 -2.21
CA ARG A 101 0.40 -16.91 -2.16
C ARG A 101 1.26 -16.20 -1.13
N ARG A 102 1.84 -16.97 -0.21
CA ARG A 102 3.01 -16.56 0.56
C ARG A 102 4.25 -17.09 -0.15
N ILE A 103 5.10 -16.19 -0.62
CA ILE A 103 6.30 -16.49 -1.39
C ILE A 103 7.49 -16.20 -0.48
N LYS A 104 8.20 -17.25 -0.06
CA LYS A 104 9.46 -17.14 0.66
C LYS A 104 10.60 -17.31 -0.34
N SER A 105 11.45 -16.31 -0.44
CA SER A 105 12.53 -16.28 -1.42
C SER A 105 13.88 -16.18 -0.74
N THR A 106 14.86 -16.92 -1.26
CA THR A 106 16.28 -16.81 -0.90
C THR A 106 17.03 -16.15 -2.04
N HIS A 107 17.75 -15.09 -1.75
CA HIS A 107 18.47 -14.26 -2.70
C HIS A 107 19.98 -14.39 -2.44
N TYR A 108 20.71 -14.92 -3.42
CA TYR A 108 22.16 -14.92 -3.43
C TYR A 108 22.67 -13.57 -3.95
N LEU A 109 23.17 -12.72 -3.05
CA LEU A 109 23.51 -11.32 -3.34
C LEU A 109 24.69 -11.19 -4.30
N GLU A 110 25.69 -12.06 -4.18
CA GLU A 110 26.88 -12.09 -5.05
C GLU A 110 26.57 -12.42 -6.52
N ARG A 111 25.39 -12.99 -6.80
CA ARG A 111 24.93 -13.36 -8.14
C ARG A 111 24.00 -12.32 -8.76
N LYS A 112 23.76 -11.20 -8.07
CA LYS A 112 22.99 -10.08 -8.62
C LYS A 112 23.84 -9.30 -9.62
N ASP A 113 23.18 -8.49 -10.44
CA ASP A 113 23.85 -7.66 -11.43
C ASP A 113 24.92 -6.77 -10.78
N PRO A 114 26.04 -6.48 -11.46
CA PRO A 114 27.13 -5.65 -10.91
C PRO A 114 26.63 -4.34 -10.29
N GLU A 115 25.77 -3.61 -11.00
CA GLU A 115 25.22 -2.33 -10.56
C GLU A 115 24.42 -2.42 -9.26
N ILE A 116 23.75 -3.56 -9.03
CA ILE A 116 22.99 -3.80 -7.81
C ILE A 116 23.91 -4.20 -6.66
N ARG A 117 24.99 -4.95 -6.95
CA ARG A 117 25.97 -5.37 -5.95
C ARG A 117 26.65 -4.19 -5.27
N ASP A 118 26.98 -3.14 -6.01
CA ASP A 118 27.61 -1.91 -5.46
C ASP A 118 26.73 -1.17 -4.45
N ILE A 119 25.42 -1.41 -4.47
CA ILE A 119 24.45 -0.78 -3.55
C ILE A 119 24.22 -1.63 -2.30
N ILE A 120 24.26 -2.95 -2.43
CA ILE A 120 23.77 -3.88 -1.39
C ILE A 120 24.86 -4.70 -0.70
N LEU A 121 26.06 -4.81 -1.27
CA LEU A 121 27.21 -5.48 -0.66
C LEU A 121 28.11 -4.46 0.03
#